data_AF-A0A357IQV7-F1
#
_entry.id   AF-A0A357IQV7-F1
#
_cell.length_a   1.000
_cell.length_b   1.000
_cell.length_c   1.000
_cell.angle_alpha   90.00
_cell.angle_beta   90.00
_cell.angle_gamma   90.00
#
_symmetry.space_group_name_H-M   'P 1'
#
loop_
_entity.id
_entity.type
_entity.pdbx_description
1 polymer ?
#
loop_
_entity_poly.entity_id
_entity_poly.type
_entity_poly.pdbx_seq_one_letter_code
_entity_poly.pdbx_strand_id
1 'polypeptide(L)' 'MIKIGDKISERFRITSRIATGGMADVYEAYDLVGKRIVSIKV' A
#
# COMPACT_ATOMS: atom_id res chain seq x y z
N MET A 1 -6.88 10.31 -1.15
CA MET A 1 -6.85 9.18 -2.11
C MET A 1 -5.39 8.81 -2.31
N ILE A 2 -5.01 7.61 -1.90
CA ILE A 2 -3.63 7.14 -1.93
C ILE A 2 -3.22 6.85 -3.38
N LYS A 3 -2.03 7.31 -3.77
CA LYS A 3 -1.47 7.18 -5.12
C LYS A 3 -0.29 6.21 -5.13
N ILE A 4 -0.02 5.67 -6.32
CA ILE A 4 1.21 4.89 -6.55
C ILE A 4 2.41 5.81 -6.28
N GLY A 5 3.38 5.32 -5.51
CA GLY A 5 4.55 6.07 -5.07
C GLY A 5 4.40 6.74 -3.71
N ASP A 6 3.17 6.91 -3.19
CA ASP A 6 2.95 7.44 -1.85
C ASP A 6 3.57 6.51 -0.80
N LYS A 7 3.98 7.09 0.33
CA LYS A 7 4.44 6.33 1.49
C LYS A 7 3.39 6.38 2.59
N ILE A 8 3.10 5.21 3.17
CA ILE A 8 2.34 5.10 4.42
C ILE A 8 3.33 4.94 5.56
N SER A 9 3.19 5.80 6.57
CA SER A 9 4.03 5.82 7.78
C SER A 9 5.53 5.86 7.47
N GLU A 10 5.93 6.56 6.40
CA GLU A 10 7.31 6.63 5.88
C GLU A 10 7.99 5.29 5.55
N ARG A 11 7.26 4.17 5.61
CA ARG A 11 7.80 2.81 5.49
C ARG A 11 7.31 2.08 4.27
N PHE A 12 6.02 2.17 3.97
CA PHE A 12 5.40 1.35 2.94
C PHE A 12 5.17 2.18 1.69
N ARG A 13 5.93 1.92 0.64
CA ARG A 13 5.75 2.61 -0.64
C ARG A 13 4.70 1.88 -1.46
N ILE A 14 3.60 2.55 -1.79
CA ILE A 14 2.52 1.97 -2.59
C ILE A 14 3.01 1.71 -4.01
N THR A 15 2.79 0.49 -4.50
CA THR A 15 3.18 0.04 -5.84
C THR A 15 1.98 -0.17 -6.75
N SER A 16 0.85 -0.62 -6.22
CA SER A 16 -0.39 -0.78 -6.99
C SER A 16 -1.63 -0.77 -6.09
N ARG A 17 -2.81 -0.60 -6.68
CA ARG A 17 -4.09 -0.86 -6.01
C ARG A 17 -4.58 -2.23 -6.45
N ILE A 18 -4.83 -3.12 -5.48
CA ILE A 18 -5.19 -4.51 -5.75
C ILE A 18 -6.71 -4.71 -5.67
N ALA A 19 -7.39 -4.01 -4.76
CA ALA A 19 -8.83 -4.10 -4.62
C ALA A 19 -9.46 -2.79 -4.15
N THR A 20 -10.74 -2.64 -4.49
CA THR A 20 -11.62 -1.58 -3.98
C THR A 20 -12.90 -2.23 -3.48
N GLY A 21 -13.41 -1.75 -2.34
CA GLY A 21 -14.67 -2.24 -1.78
C GLY A 21 -15.35 -1.18 -0.93
N GLY A 22 -16.62 -1.43 -0.58
CA GLY A 22 -17.45 -0.48 0.18
C GLY A 22 -16.96 -0.18 1.60
N MET A 23 -16.03 -0.97 2.13
CA MET A 23 -15.47 -0.80 3.48
C MET A 23 -14.00 -0.37 3.49
N ALA A 24 -13.24 -0.65 2.43
CA ALA A 24 -11.80 -0.38 2.36
C ALA A 24 -11.24 -0.55 0.95
N ASP A 25 -10.15 0.15 0.66
CA ASP A 25 -9.27 -0.12 -0.47
C ASP A 25 -8.07 -0.96 0.00
N VAL A 26 -7.58 -1.84 -0.88
CA VAL A 26 -6.38 -2.66 -0.61
C VAL A 26 -5.31 -2.35 -1.62
N TYR A 27 -4.12 -2.04 -1.11
CA TYR A 27 -2.97 -1.67 -1.91
C TYR A 27 -1.84 -2.68 -1.75
N GLU A 28 -1.08 -2.88 -2.82
CA GLU A 28 0.24 -3.47 -2.75
C GLU A 28 1.24 -2.39 -2.31
N ALA A 29 2.15 -2.73 -1.42
CA ALA A 29 3.24 -1.86 -1.06
C ALA A 29 4.55 -2.63 -0.88
N TYR A 30 5.65 -1.93 -1.15
CA TYR A 30 6.98 -2.40 -0.78
C TYR A 30 7.34 -1.89 0.62
N ASP A 31 7.61 -2.82 1.54
CA ASP A 31 8.12 -2.53 2.88
C ASP A 31 9.61 -2.17 2.81
N LEU A 32 9.94 -0.89 3.02
CA LEU A 32 11.31 -0.39 2.94
C LEU A 32 12.24 -0.95 4.03
N VAL A 33 11.67 -1.40 5.16
CA VAL A 33 12.42 -1.96 6.30
C VAL A 33 12.58 -3.46 6.14
N GLY A 34 11.46 -4.17 5.93
CA GLY A 34 11.44 -5.63 5.79
C GLY A 34 11.85 -6.15 4.42
N LYS A 35 12.08 -5.26 3.44
CA LYS A 35 12.50 -5.56 2.06
C LYS A 35 11.61 -6.60 1.35
N ARG A 36 10.29 -6.50 1.55
CA ARG A 36 9.30 -7.44 1.01
C ARG A 36 8.05 -6.74 0.50
N ILE A 37 7.29 -7.43 -0.34
CA ILE A 37 5.97 -6.98 -0.80
C ILE A 37 4.94 -7.34 0.28
N VAL A 38 4.03 -6.42 0.57
CA VAL A 38 2.93 -6.57 1.53
C VAL A 38 1.63 -6.02 0.96
N SER A 39 0.50 -6.44 1.51
CA SER A 39 -0.80 -5.80 1.29
C SER A 39 -1.13 -4.85 2.44
N ILE A 40 -1.71 -3.70 2.12
CA ILE A 40 -2.19 -2.71 3.09
C ILE A 40 -3.66 -2.45 2.83
N LYS A 41 -4.49 -2.71 3.85
CA LYS A 41 -5.90 -2.36 3.86
C LYS A 41 -6.06 -1.02 4.57
N VAL A 42 -6.70 -0.06 3.89
CA VAL A 42 -6.95 1.30 4.40
C VAL A 42 -8.44 1.56 4.44
#